data_AF-A0A430QAT0-F1
#
_entry.id   AF-A0A430QAT0-F1
#
_cell.length_a   1.000
_cell.length_b   1.000
_cell.length_c   1.000
_cell.angle_alpha   90.00
_cell.angle_beta   90.00
_cell.angle_gamma   90.00
#
_symmetry.space_group_name_H-M   'P 1'
#
loop_
_entity.id
_entity.type
_entity.pdbx_description
1 polymer ?
#
loop_
_entity_poly.entity_id
_entity_poly.type
_entity_poly.pdbx_seq_one_letter_code
_entity_poly.pdbx_strand_id
1 'polypeptide(L)'
;MKVKLNCDDSYYPPFFTVRHFISNQYNYIPFGIWMIGALWAILPLYGYGRYALEPHNTSCLLDWTNMDKSMKLYMFSLIIFGYVLPFGIAINSLISGQITLNPFTYCIPQLLAKISQAFLPIAYSYTEKQIGQWNKAYGNIE
;
A
#
# COMPACT_ATOMS: atom_id res chain seq x y z
N MET A 1 -14.61 30.43 25.39
CA MET A 1 -15.52 29.85 24.38
C MET A 1 -15.01 28.46 24.02
N LYS A 2 -15.77 27.40 24.32
CA LYS A 2 -15.52 26.08 23.73
C LYS A 2 -16.03 26.13 22.29
N VAL A 3 -15.13 26.16 21.33
CA VAL A 3 -15.49 25.92 19.93
C VAL A 3 -15.92 24.45 19.85
N LYS A 4 -17.22 24.21 19.70
CA LYS A 4 -17.72 22.89 19.27
C LYS A 4 -17.28 22.74 17.81
N LEU A 5 -16.24 21.95 17.59
CA LEU A 5 -15.96 21.38 16.27
C LEU A 5 -17.11 20.42 15.98
N ASN A 6 -18.06 20.88 15.17
CA ASN A 6 -19.13 20.06 14.62
C ASN A 6 -18.52 19.22 13.49
N CYS A 7 -17.78 18.18 13.85
CA CYS A 7 -17.48 17.11 12.92
C CYS A 7 -18.75 16.28 12.80
N ASP A 8 -19.47 16.40 11.68
CA ASP A 8 -20.51 15.44 11.37
C ASP A 8 -19.87 14.05 11.28
N ASP A 9 -20.16 13.20 12.27
CA ASP A 9 -19.80 11.76 12.32
C ASP A 9 -20.44 10.94 11.18
N SER A 10 -21.08 11.60 10.21
CA SER A 10 -21.81 10.96 9.11
C SER A 10 -20.92 10.55 7.93
N TYR A 11 -19.69 11.04 7.84
CA TYR A 11 -18.81 10.82 6.68
C TYR A 11 -17.65 9.82 6.93
N TYR A 12 -17.35 9.48 8.19
CA TYR A 12 -16.38 8.44 8.54
C TYR A 12 -17.03 7.37 9.41
N PRO A 13 -16.84 6.07 9.13
CA PRO A 13 -17.22 5.05 10.08
C PRO A 13 -16.50 5.32 11.41
N PRO A 14 -17.20 5.25 12.56
CA PRO A 14 -16.57 5.53 13.84
C PRO A 14 -15.36 4.60 14.03
N PHE A 15 -14.25 5.14 14.54
CA PHE A 15 -12.97 4.45 14.70
C PHE A 15 -13.11 3.04 15.33
N PHE A 16 -14.08 2.87 16.24
CA PHE A 16 -14.45 1.60 16.85
C PHE A 16 -14.96 0.55 15.85
N THR A 17 -15.81 0.93 14.90
CA THR A 17 -16.35 0.04 13.85
C THR A 17 -15.26 -0.40 12.89
N VAL A 18 -14.34 0.52 12.51
CA VAL A 18 -13.20 0.18 11.65
C VAL A 18 -12.26 -0.81 12.35
N ARG A 19 -11.92 -0.57 13.61
CA ARG A 19 -11.07 -1.48 14.40
C ARG A 19 -11.71 -2.85 14.56
N HIS A 20 -13.02 -2.91 14.81
CA HIS A 20 -13.75 -4.17 14.92
C HIS A 20 -13.80 -4.92 13.59
N PHE A 21 -14.04 -4.22 12.48
CA PHE A 21 -14.03 -4.79 11.14
C PHE A 21 -12.65 -5.38 10.78
N ILE A 22 -11.57 -4.63 11.01
CA ILE A 22 -10.20 -5.10 10.77
C ILE A 22 -9.87 -6.30 11.67
N SER A 23 -10.26 -6.28 12.94
CA SER A 23 -10.05 -7.40 13.87
C SER A 23 -10.85 -8.65 13.48
N ASN A 24 -12.02 -8.50 12.87
CA ASN A 24 -12.83 -9.64 12.42
C ASN A 24 -12.29 -10.25 11.11
N GLN A 25 -11.56 -9.47 10.31
CA GLN A 25 -11.08 -9.86 8.98
C GLN A 25 -9.55 -9.98 8.87
N TYR A 26 -8.84 -9.93 10.00
CA TYR A 26 -7.38 -9.77 10.04
C TYR A 26 -6.59 -10.91 9.38
N ASN A 27 -7.13 -12.13 9.35
CA ASN A 27 -6.48 -13.28 8.68
C ASN A 27 -6.82 -13.36 7.19
N TYR A 28 -8.04 -12.97 6.82
CA TYR A 28 -8.54 -13.14 5.45
C TYR A 28 -7.97 -12.11 4.49
N ILE A 29 -7.77 -10.87 4.96
CA ILE A 29 -7.23 -9.78 4.12
C ILE A 29 -5.80 -10.08 3.65
N PRO A 30 -4.83 -10.41 4.53
CA PRO A 30 -3.48 -10.74 4.09
C PRO A 30 -3.46 -12.00 3.22
N PHE A 31 -4.24 -13.03 3.58
CA PHE A 31 -4.33 -14.24 2.79
C PHE A 31 -4.79 -13.94 1.35
N GLY A 32 -5.84 -13.13 1.18
CA GLY A 32 -6.29 -12.70 -0.14
C GLY A 32 -5.21 -11.96 -0.95
N ILE A 33 -4.44 -11.08 -0.29
CA ILE A 33 -3.33 -10.33 -0.90
C ILE A 33 -2.20 -11.27 -1.38
N TRP A 34 -1.87 -12.29 -0.58
CA TRP A 34 -0.88 -13.28 -0.98
C TRP A 34 -1.34 -14.13 -2.16
N MET A 35 -2.60 -14.58 -2.15
CA MET A 35 -3.15 -15.39 -3.24
C MET A 35 -3.22 -14.62 -4.56
N ILE A 36 -3.62 -13.35 -4.54
CA ILE A 36 -3.61 -12.52 -5.76
C ILE A 36 -2.18 -12.26 -6.24
N GLY A 37 -1.22 -12.03 -5.34
CA GLY A 37 0.19 -11.88 -5.69
C GLY A 37 0.77 -13.13 -6.34
N ALA A 38 0.50 -14.31 -5.75
CA ALA A 38 0.92 -15.60 -6.29
C ALA A 38 0.29 -15.88 -7.65
N LEU A 39 -1.01 -15.58 -7.81
CA LEU A 39 -1.71 -15.73 -9.09
C LEU A 39 -0.98 -14.97 -10.21
N TRP A 40 -0.69 -13.68 -10.00
CA TRP A 40 -0.01 -12.87 -11.00
C TRP A 40 1.43 -13.33 -11.27
N ALA A 41 2.15 -13.79 -10.26
CA ALA A 41 3.50 -14.33 -10.43
C ALA A 41 3.54 -15.66 -11.21
N ILE A 42 2.48 -16.46 -11.12
CA ILE A 42 2.39 -17.78 -11.75
C ILE A 42 1.92 -17.70 -13.20
N LEU A 43 1.14 -16.68 -13.58
CA LEU A 43 0.62 -16.52 -14.94
C LEU A 43 1.69 -16.59 -16.06
N PRO A 44 2.86 -15.95 -15.93
CA PRO A 44 3.94 -16.10 -16.91
C PRO A 44 4.50 -17.52 -17.01
N LEU A 45 4.44 -18.32 -15.94
CA LEU A 45 4.86 -19.73 -15.97
C LEU A 45 3.88 -20.60 -16.77
N TYR A 46 2.61 -20.20 -16.85
CA TYR A 46 1.57 -20.85 -17.65
C TYR A 46 1.45 -20.29 -19.09
N GLY A 47 2.33 -19.38 -19.50
CA GLY A 47 2.38 -18.82 -20.86
C GLY A 47 1.57 -17.53 -21.07
N TYR A 48 0.94 -16.99 -20.02
CA TYR A 48 0.34 -15.66 -20.00
C TYR A 48 1.37 -14.63 -19.54
N GLY A 49 2.31 -14.33 -20.45
CA GLY A 49 3.51 -13.56 -20.15
C GLY A 49 4.76 -14.45 -20.18
N ARG A 50 5.96 -13.87 -20.05
CA ARG A 50 7.23 -14.61 -19.96
C ARG A 50 8.24 -13.89 -19.07
N TYR A 51 9.04 -14.66 -18.36
CA TYR A 51 10.24 -14.15 -17.71
C TYR A 51 11.45 -14.34 -18.64
N ALA A 52 12.30 -13.32 -18.73
CA ALA A 52 13.59 -13.37 -19.40
C ALA A 52 14.69 -12.90 -18.46
N LEU A 53 15.94 -13.29 -18.76
CA LEU A 53 17.10 -12.75 -18.08
C LEU A 53 17.28 -11.27 -18.44
N GLU A 54 17.58 -10.47 -17.42
CA GLU A 54 17.98 -9.08 -17.61
C GLU A 54 19.30 -9.02 -18.40
N PRO A 55 19.61 -7.94 -19.16
CA PRO A 55 20.82 -7.87 -20.00
C PRO A 55 22.15 -8.12 -19.26
N HIS A 56 22.16 -7.88 -17.95
CA HIS A 56 23.31 -8.12 -17.08
C HIS A 56 23.39 -9.57 -16.55
N ASN A 57 22.43 -10.44 -16.89
CA ASN A 57 22.33 -11.86 -16.50
C ASN A 57 22.40 -12.13 -14.98
N THR A 58 22.10 -11.14 -14.15
CA THR A 58 22.11 -11.26 -12.68
C THR A 58 20.74 -11.56 -12.08
N SER A 59 19.67 -11.27 -12.83
CA SER A 59 18.30 -11.41 -12.36
C SER A 59 17.35 -11.84 -13.50
N CYS A 60 16.22 -12.43 -13.13
CA CYS A 60 15.12 -12.71 -14.06
C CYS A 60 14.02 -11.67 -13.88
N LEU A 61 13.54 -11.13 -14.99
CA LEU A 61 12.49 -10.12 -15.02
C LEU A 61 11.48 -10.40 -16.13
N LEU A 62 10.39 -9.64 -16.16
CA LEU A 62 9.41 -9.74 -17.24
C LEU A 62 10.04 -9.29 -18.56
N ASP A 63 9.87 -10.07 -19.63
CA ASP A 63 10.40 -9.72 -20.95
C ASP A 63 9.57 -8.60 -21.60
N TRP A 64 9.88 -7.35 -21.28
CA TRP A 64 9.28 -6.17 -21.91
C TRP A 64 9.87 -5.86 -23.30
N THR A 65 10.91 -6.57 -23.74
CA THR A 65 11.58 -6.30 -25.01
C THR A 65 10.84 -6.95 -26.17
N ASN A 66 10.30 -8.16 -25.98
CA ASN A 66 9.52 -8.88 -27.00
C ASN A 66 8.02 -8.87 -26.68
N MET A 67 7.36 -7.82 -27.17
CA MET A 67 5.96 -7.50 -26.86
C MET A 67 4.96 -8.21 -27.78
N ASP A 68 4.82 -9.53 -27.59
CA ASP A 68 3.75 -10.32 -28.20
C ASP A 68 2.37 -9.96 -27.63
N LYS A 69 1.30 -10.41 -28.31
CA LYS A 69 -0.09 -10.14 -27.87
C LYS A 69 -0.34 -10.57 -26.42
N SER A 70 0.13 -11.77 -26.03
CA SER A 70 0.01 -12.30 -24.66
C SER A 70 0.73 -11.40 -23.65
N MET A 71 1.94 -10.95 -23.96
CA MET A 71 2.74 -10.06 -23.12
C MET A 71 2.12 -8.68 -22.94
N LYS A 72 1.62 -8.10 -24.04
CA LYS A 72 0.92 -6.81 -23.98
C LYS A 72 -0.30 -6.90 -23.07
N LEU A 73 -1.15 -7.92 -23.27
CA LEU A 73 -2.34 -8.14 -22.44
C LEU A 73 -1.98 -8.36 -20.97
N TYR A 74 -0.94 -9.14 -20.70
CA TYR A 74 -0.44 -9.38 -19.35
C TYR A 74 0.06 -8.09 -18.69
N MET A 75 0.88 -7.31 -19.38
CA MET A 75 1.43 -6.05 -18.86
C MET A 75 0.34 -5.00 -18.62
N PHE A 76 -0.61 -4.84 -19.54
CA PHE A 76 -1.75 -3.95 -19.33
C PHE A 76 -2.59 -4.38 -18.13
N SER A 77 -2.82 -5.69 -17.96
CA SER A 77 -3.55 -6.22 -16.81
C SER A 77 -2.83 -5.93 -15.50
N LEU A 78 -1.51 -6.14 -15.45
CA LEU A 78 -0.70 -5.80 -14.28
C LEU A 78 -0.76 -4.30 -13.94
N ILE A 79 -0.72 -3.42 -14.93
CA ILE A 79 -0.83 -1.97 -14.69
C ILE A 79 -2.21 -1.64 -14.11
N ILE A 80 -3.28 -2.19 -14.67
CA ILE A 80 -4.64 -1.89 -14.22
C ILE A 80 -4.88 -2.43 -12.82
N PHE A 81 -4.64 -3.72 -12.59
CA PHE A 81 -4.96 -4.38 -11.32
C PHE A 81 -3.91 -4.16 -10.23
N GLY A 82 -2.63 -4.08 -10.61
CA GLY A 82 -1.52 -3.93 -9.67
C GLY A 82 -1.15 -2.48 -9.36
N TYR A 83 -1.58 -1.52 -10.19
CA TYR A 83 -1.23 -0.11 -9.98
C TYR A 83 -2.46 0.82 -9.99
N VAL A 84 -3.24 0.87 -11.07
CA VAL A 84 -4.33 1.85 -11.21
C VAL A 84 -5.43 1.62 -10.18
N LEU A 85 -5.89 0.38 -10.01
CA LEU A 85 -6.93 0.02 -9.05
C LEU A 85 -6.53 0.32 -7.60
N PRO A 86 -5.40 -0.18 -7.07
CA PRO A 86 -5.01 0.13 -5.69
C PRO A 86 -4.72 1.62 -5.49
N PHE A 87 -4.14 2.30 -6.48
CA PHE A 87 -3.92 3.75 -6.42
C PHE A 87 -5.23 4.53 -6.42
N GLY A 88 -6.20 4.13 -7.24
CA GLY A 88 -7.54 4.73 -7.27
C GLY A 88 -8.28 4.53 -5.95
N ILE A 89 -8.23 3.33 -5.35
CA ILE A 89 -8.82 3.08 -4.03
C ILE A 89 -8.15 3.96 -2.97
N ALA A 90 -6.82 4.05 -2.98
CA ALA A 90 -6.09 4.91 -2.05
C ALA A 90 -6.50 6.39 -2.19
N ILE A 91 -6.57 6.91 -3.41
CA ILE A 91 -7.02 8.29 -3.67
C ILE A 91 -8.45 8.50 -3.21
N ASN A 92 -9.39 7.61 -3.54
CA ASN A 92 -10.79 7.74 -3.13
C ASN A 92 -10.93 7.70 -1.60
N SER A 93 -10.19 6.81 -0.94
CA SER A 93 -10.15 6.76 0.53
C SER A 93 -9.59 8.04 1.12
N LEU A 94 -8.59 8.65 0.48
CA LEU A 94 -8.00 9.90 0.91
C LEU A 94 -8.96 11.07 0.67
N ILE A 95 -9.57 11.20 -0.51
CA ILE A 95 -10.53 12.27 -0.85
C ILE A 95 -11.74 12.20 0.08
N SER A 96 -12.28 11.01 0.30
CA SER A 96 -13.34 10.83 1.30
C SER A 96 -12.84 11.17 2.71
N GLY A 97 -11.54 11.02 2.96
CA GLY A 97 -10.73 11.49 4.10
C GLY A 97 -10.46 13.00 4.20
N GLN A 98 -10.70 13.78 3.13
CA GLN A 98 -10.11 15.12 2.97
C GLN A 98 -11.03 16.30 3.29
N ILE A 99 -12.23 16.10 3.85
CA ILE A 99 -13.08 17.25 4.19
C ILE A 99 -12.45 18.07 5.36
N THR A 100 -11.40 17.58 6.04
CA THR A 100 -10.90 18.17 7.30
C THR A 100 -9.38 18.40 7.50
N LEU A 101 -8.46 18.03 6.59
CA LEU A 101 -7.00 18.31 6.77
C LEU A 101 -6.39 19.13 5.58
N ASN A 102 -5.19 19.67 5.76
CA ASN A 102 -4.53 20.55 4.79
C ASN A 102 -3.86 19.78 3.63
N PRO A 103 -3.97 20.22 2.36
CA PRO A 103 -3.41 19.53 1.18
C PRO A 103 -1.93 19.14 1.32
N PHE A 104 -1.16 19.90 2.09
CA PHE A 104 0.26 19.65 2.38
C PHE A 104 0.50 18.43 3.30
N THR A 105 -0.40 18.15 4.24
CA THR A 105 -0.28 17.07 5.24
C THR A 105 -0.48 15.69 4.61
N TYR A 106 -1.18 15.59 3.48
CA TYR A 106 -1.51 14.31 2.83
C TYR A 106 -0.54 13.88 1.73
N CYS A 107 0.16 14.82 1.11
CA CYS A 107 1.06 14.53 0.00
C CYS A 107 2.36 13.86 0.51
N ILE A 108 2.78 14.20 1.73
CA ILE A 108 4.04 13.74 2.32
C ILE A 108 4.02 12.23 2.64
N PRO A 109 3.00 11.63 3.30
CA PRO A 109 3.01 10.20 3.61
C PRO A 109 2.87 9.30 2.38
N GLN A 110 2.10 9.71 1.36
CA GLN A 110 1.91 8.96 0.12
C GLN A 110 3.14 8.99 -0.79
N LEU A 111 3.81 10.15 -0.87
CA LEU A 111 5.07 10.27 -1.59
C LEU A 111 6.17 9.47 -0.88
N LEU A 112 6.24 9.54 0.46
CA LEU A 112 7.13 8.68 1.23
C LEU A 112 6.80 7.22 0.98
N ALA A 113 5.57 6.74 1.17
CA ALA A 113 5.21 5.32 0.97
C ALA A 113 5.65 4.72 -0.38
N LYS A 114 5.69 5.51 -1.47
CA LYS A 114 6.20 5.08 -2.77
C LYS A 114 7.72 5.01 -2.87
N ILE A 115 8.45 5.86 -2.16
CA ILE A 115 9.93 5.87 -2.10
C ILE A 115 10.45 4.95 -0.97
N SER A 116 9.56 4.52 -0.07
CA SER A 116 9.89 4.13 1.31
C SER A 116 9.83 2.62 1.59
N GLN A 117 9.67 1.69 0.65
CA GLN A 117 9.75 0.26 1.04
C GLN A 117 11.03 -0.07 1.84
N ALA A 118 12.13 0.68 1.62
CA ALA A 118 13.33 0.68 2.48
C ALA A 118 13.31 1.68 3.66
N PHE A 119 12.62 2.83 3.54
CA PHE A 119 12.58 3.90 4.57
C PHE A 119 11.36 3.85 5.50
N LEU A 120 10.42 2.94 5.27
CA LEU A 120 9.16 2.83 5.98
C LEU A 120 9.43 2.57 7.47
N PRO A 121 10.32 1.62 7.84
CA PRO A 121 10.69 1.42 9.23
C PRO A 121 11.24 2.70 9.90
N ILE A 122 12.05 3.47 9.16
CA ILE A 122 12.68 4.70 9.66
C ILE A 122 11.61 5.78 9.87
N ALA A 123 10.79 6.03 8.85
CA ALA A 123 9.69 6.99 8.92
C ALA A 123 8.69 6.65 10.03
N TYR A 124 8.33 5.36 10.20
CA TYR A 124 7.49 4.92 11.32
C TYR A 124 8.18 5.16 12.66
N SER A 125 9.48 4.92 12.78
CA SER A 125 10.20 5.17 14.05
C SER A 125 10.18 6.64 14.47
N TYR A 126 10.21 7.57 13.51
CA TYR A 126 10.20 9.01 13.78
C TYR A 126 8.79 9.59 13.96
N THR A 127 7.79 9.02 13.29
CA THR A 127 6.43 9.58 13.30
C THR A 127 5.53 8.98 14.39
N GLU A 128 5.79 7.74 14.82
CA GLU A 128 4.94 7.04 15.77
C GLU A 128 5.37 7.33 17.21
N LYS A 129 4.53 8.07 17.96
CA LYS A 129 4.82 8.45 19.36
C LYS A 129 4.94 7.23 20.27
N GLN A 130 4.21 6.15 19.98
CA GLN A 130 4.31 4.88 20.71
C GLN A 130 5.72 4.28 20.58
N ILE A 131 6.31 4.28 19.38
CA ILE A 131 7.67 3.74 19.17
C ILE A 131 8.71 4.59 19.91
N GLY A 132 8.55 5.91 19.92
CA GLY A 132 9.41 6.79 20.72
C GLY A 132 9.35 6.51 22.23
N GLN A 133 8.18 6.13 22.76
CA GLN A 133 8.02 5.71 24.16
C GLN A 133 8.69 4.35 24.42
N TRP A 134 8.56 3.39 23.51
CA TRP A 134 9.25 2.10 23.59
C TRP A 134 10.77 2.27 23.54
N ASN A 135 11.30 3.08 22.63
CA ASN A 135 12.75 3.32 22.52
C ASN A 135 13.30 4.01 23.78
N LYS A 136 12.54 4.90 24.43
CA LYS A 136 12.91 5.46 25.74
C LYS A 136 12.82 4.45 26.88
N ALA A 137 11.85 3.53 26.84
CA ALA A 137 11.68 2.53 27.89
C ALA A 137 12.76 1.44 27.83
N TYR A 138 13.15 1.01 26.62
CA TYR A 138 14.10 -0.08 26.40
C TYR A 138 15.53 0.39 26.12
N GLY A 139 15.73 1.61 25.59
CA GLY A 139 17.06 2.19 25.35
C GLY A 139 17.73 2.75 26.61
N ASN A 140 17.02 2.81 27.74
CA ASN A 140 17.56 3.21 29.05
C ASN A 140 17.90 1.99 29.94
N ILE A 141 17.91 0.77 29.38
CA ILE A 141 18.21 -0.49 30.09
C ILE A 141 19.68 -0.92 29.84
N GLU A 142 20.48 -0.10 29.14
CA GLU A 142 21.95 -0.22 29.07
C GLU A 142 22.63 0.69 30.08
#